data_AF-A0A3B6HS59-F1
#
_entry.id   AF-A0A3B6HS59-F1
#
_cell.length_a   1.000
_cell.length_b   1.000
_cell.length_c   1.000
_cell.angle_alpha   90.00
_cell.angle_beta   90.00
_cell.angle_gamma   90.00
#
_symmetry.space_group_name_H-M   'P 1'
#
loop_
_entity.id
_entity.type
_entity.pdbx_description
1 polymer ?
#
loop_
_entity_poly.entity_id
_entity_poly.type
_entity_poly.pdbx_seq_one_letter_code
_entity_poly.pdbx_strand_id
1 'polypeptide(L)'
;MVLGAFFATAASVPWRRSLLLLPTLVLLWQLCRLLHRLWWRPRCLERELRSKGLRGTSYRFLTGDLREQGRRNKDAWSRRLPLRCHDIAPRVAPLLCDSAREHGKVSLSWFGPIPKVTIADPELAKSVLSDKSGHFEKPKFPAMWKLLANGLLNHEGEKWVKHRRLLNPAFHLEKIKCMLPEFSACCEELVGRWTESVGSSEGTHEMDIWPELKNLAGDVISRTAFGSSYLEGMKIFQLQTEQAERLITNIRRILIPGYLSLPTPNNKRMHQVNNEVESILRGLIAKKTKAIKEGESTKNDLLGLLLESNMRHTDDNGQSSMGMPIEDVIEECKTFYFAGMETTSVLLTWTMIVLSMHPKW
;
A
#
# COMPACT_ATOMS: atom_id res chain seq x y z
N MET A 1 42.42 -45.80 -62.26
CA MET A 1 43.18 -44.84 -61.41
C MET A 1 42.90 -43.45 -61.98
N VAL A 2 42.27 -42.47 -61.34
CA VAL A 2 41.71 -42.25 -60.01
C VAL A 2 40.54 -41.30 -60.25
N LEU A 3 39.31 -41.81 -60.14
CA LEU A 3 38.08 -41.03 -60.06
C LEU A 3 37.45 -41.44 -58.73
N GLY A 4 37.74 -40.68 -57.69
CA GLY A 4 37.25 -40.98 -56.35
C GLY A 4 37.81 -40.00 -55.35
N ALA A 5 36.92 -39.44 -54.53
CA ALA A 5 37.18 -38.59 -53.36
C ALA A 5 37.44 -37.09 -53.63
N PHE A 6 36.39 -36.36 -54.02
CA PHE A 6 36.28 -34.92 -53.71
C PHE A 6 34.90 -34.47 -53.20
N PHE A 7 34.05 -35.40 -52.77
CA PHE A 7 32.78 -35.07 -52.11
C PHE A 7 32.60 -35.91 -50.83
N ALA A 8 33.39 -35.61 -49.81
CA ALA A 8 33.08 -36.02 -48.44
C ALA A 8 33.85 -35.14 -47.47
N THR A 9 33.29 -33.98 -47.13
CA THR A 9 33.43 -33.27 -45.83
C THR A 9 32.70 -31.93 -45.92
N ALA A 10 31.42 -31.96 -46.29
CA ALA A 10 30.51 -30.94 -45.77
C ALA A 10 30.41 -31.22 -44.27
N ALA A 11 31.29 -30.60 -43.48
CA ALA A 11 31.20 -30.60 -42.04
C ALA A 11 29.79 -30.11 -41.70
N SER A 12 28.95 -31.03 -41.21
CA SER A 12 27.66 -30.72 -40.66
C SER A 12 27.91 -29.72 -39.54
N VAL A 13 27.71 -28.43 -39.83
CA VAL A 13 27.67 -27.41 -38.79
C VAL A 13 26.62 -27.92 -37.81
N PRO A 14 26.99 -28.26 -36.57
CA PRO A 14 26.06 -28.94 -35.70
C PRO A 14 24.98 -27.91 -35.39
N TRP A 15 23.78 -28.07 -35.96
CA TRP A 15 22.63 -27.19 -35.71
C TRP A 15 22.40 -26.94 -34.22
N ARG A 16 22.83 -27.88 -33.36
CA ARG A 16 22.89 -27.76 -31.90
C ARG A 16 23.70 -26.55 -31.39
N ARG A 17 24.82 -26.17 -32.03
CA ARG A 17 25.62 -25.00 -31.63
C ARG A 17 24.94 -23.69 -32.03
N SER A 18 24.29 -23.65 -33.20
CA SER A 18 23.51 -22.49 -33.63
C SER A 18 22.22 -22.28 -32.81
N LEU A 19 21.59 -23.37 -32.35
CA LEU A 19 20.40 -23.31 -31.49
C LEU A 19 20.65 -22.67 -30.12
N LEU A 20 21.90 -22.73 -29.63
CA LEU A 20 22.31 -22.16 -28.33
C LEU A 20 22.77 -20.68 -28.43
N LEU A 21 23.03 -20.16 -29.63
CA LEU A 21 23.47 -18.77 -29.82
C LEU A 21 22.35 -17.76 -29.57
N LEU A 22 21.12 -18.04 -30.02
CA LEU A 22 19.97 -17.18 -29.78
C LEU A 22 19.65 -17.02 -28.28
N PRO A 23 19.48 -18.09 -27.48
CA PRO A 23 19.22 -17.94 -26.04
C PRO A 23 20.39 -17.29 -25.29
N THR A 24 21.65 -17.54 -25.69
CA THR A 24 22.80 -16.87 -25.06
C THR A 24 22.85 -15.38 -25.39
N LEU A 25 22.54 -14.97 -26.63
CA LEU A 25 22.40 -13.55 -26.99
C LEU A 25 21.26 -12.87 -26.23
N VAL A 26 20.11 -13.55 -26.09
CA VAL A 26 18.98 -13.04 -25.29
C VAL A 26 19.38 -12.89 -23.83
N LEU A 27 20.06 -13.87 -23.24
CA LEU A 27 20.55 -13.80 -21.85
C LEU A 27 21.55 -12.66 -21.66
N LEU A 28 22.51 -12.51 -22.59
CA LEU A 28 23.49 -11.43 -22.57
C LEU A 28 22.81 -10.06 -22.68
N TRP A 29 21.85 -9.92 -23.59
CA TRP A 29 21.08 -8.69 -23.75
C TRP A 29 20.29 -8.34 -22.48
N GLN A 30 19.66 -9.32 -21.84
CA GLN A 30 18.96 -9.11 -20.56
C GLN A 30 19.93 -8.74 -19.43
N LEU A 31 21.10 -9.38 -19.37
CA LEU A 31 22.14 -9.04 -18.40
C LEU A 31 22.65 -7.61 -18.59
N CYS A 32 22.94 -7.21 -19.83
CA CYS A 32 23.32 -5.83 -20.17
C CYS A 32 22.22 -4.84 -19.78
N ARG A 33 20.95 -5.16 -20.06
CA ARG A 33 19.80 -4.33 -19.67
C ARG A 33 19.68 -4.19 -18.15
N LEU A 34 19.91 -5.27 -17.40
CA LEU A 34 19.92 -5.27 -15.94
C LEU A 34 21.09 -4.45 -15.39
N LEU A 35 22.30 -4.63 -15.91
CA LEU A 35 23.49 -3.84 -15.53
C LEU A 35 23.28 -2.35 -15.81
N HIS A 36 22.72 -2.02 -16.97
CA HIS A 36 22.40 -0.64 -17.31
C HIS A 36 21.37 -0.05 -16.33
N ARG A 37 20.30 -0.78 -16.01
CA ARG A 37 19.24 -0.32 -15.11
C ARG A 37 19.67 -0.23 -13.64
N LEU A 38 20.46 -1.19 -13.16
CA LEU A 38 20.79 -1.35 -11.73
C LEU A 38 22.13 -0.72 -11.36
N TRP A 39 23.03 -0.48 -12.32
CA TRP A 39 24.34 0.12 -12.05
C TRP A 39 24.53 1.43 -12.78
N TRP A 40 24.48 1.42 -14.12
CA TRP A 40 24.88 2.58 -14.92
C TRP A 40 23.92 3.77 -14.72
N ARG A 41 22.62 3.56 -14.94
CA ARG A 41 21.60 4.61 -14.85
C ARG A 41 21.55 5.28 -13.48
N PRO A 42 21.54 4.57 -12.33
CA PRO A 42 21.62 5.20 -11.02
C PRO A 42 22.84 6.11 -10.85
N ARG A 43 24.04 5.67 -11.27
CA ARG A 43 25.25 6.51 -11.16
C ARG A 43 25.23 7.74 -12.06
N CYS A 44 24.67 7.63 -13.26
CA CYS A 44 24.46 8.77 -14.14
C CYS A 44 23.49 9.79 -13.50
N LEU A 45 22.36 9.32 -12.99
CA LEU A 45 21.38 10.17 -12.29
C LEU A 45 21.98 10.81 -11.03
N GLU A 46 22.80 10.09 -10.27
CA GLU A 46 23.51 10.65 -9.11
C GLU A 46 24.37 11.85 -9.52
N ARG A 47 25.15 11.72 -10.60
CA ARG A 47 26.01 12.80 -11.09
C ARG A 47 25.20 14.01 -11.53
N GLU A 48 24.09 13.79 -12.25
CA GLU A 48 23.21 14.85 -12.72
C GLU A 48 22.50 15.57 -11.57
N LEU A 49 22.00 14.83 -10.57
CA LEU A 49 21.34 15.43 -9.40
C LEU A 49 22.35 16.23 -8.55
N ARG A 50 23.56 15.70 -8.38
CA ARG A 50 24.64 16.40 -7.68
C ARG A 50 25.12 17.65 -8.42
N SER A 51 25.18 17.62 -9.76
CA SER A 51 25.54 18.82 -10.54
C SER A 51 24.49 19.93 -10.45
N LYS A 52 23.22 19.58 -10.19
CA LYS A 52 22.13 20.52 -9.86
C LYS A 52 22.16 21.00 -8.39
N GLY A 53 23.18 20.64 -7.62
CA GLY A 53 23.39 21.09 -6.25
C GLY A 53 22.74 20.23 -5.16
N LEU A 54 22.08 19.11 -5.53
CA LEU A 54 21.48 18.22 -4.54
C LEU A 54 22.55 17.43 -3.78
N ARG A 55 22.55 17.55 -2.46
CA ARG A 55 23.44 16.83 -1.55
C ARG A 55 22.72 15.63 -0.94
N GLY A 56 23.47 14.60 -0.57
CA GLY A 56 22.88 13.38 0.00
C GLY A 56 23.78 12.16 -0.07
N THR A 57 23.19 11.00 0.19
CA THR A 57 23.88 9.71 0.17
C THR A 57 24.27 9.30 -1.25
N SER A 58 25.39 8.58 -1.37
CA SER A 58 25.82 7.98 -2.64
C SER A 58 25.14 6.65 -2.91
N TYR A 59 24.96 6.33 -4.20
CA TYR A 59 24.28 5.12 -4.60
C TYR A 59 25.06 3.86 -4.18
N ARG A 60 24.39 2.98 -3.41
CA ARG A 60 24.88 1.64 -3.05
C ARG A 60 24.19 0.60 -3.92
N PHE A 61 24.98 -0.21 -4.63
CA PHE A 61 24.47 -1.17 -5.62
C PHE A 61 23.33 -2.05 -5.08
N LEU A 62 22.26 -2.19 -5.89
CA LEU A 62 21.00 -2.91 -5.67
C LEU A 62 20.10 -2.38 -4.55
N THR A 63 20.66 -2.12 -3.37
CA THR A 63 19.88 -1.86 -2.16
C THR A 63 19.68 -0.37 -1.88
N GLY A 64 20.51 0.50 -2.45
CA GLY A 64 20.51 1.92 -2.10
C GLY A 64 20.68 2.09 -0.58
N ASP A 65 19.82 2.90 0.03
CA ASP A 65 19.81 3.13 1.47
C ASP A 65 18.89 2.17 2.23
N LEU A 66 18.18 1.25 1.56
CA LEU A 66 17.25 0.31 2.23
C LEU A 66 17.95 -0.58 3.26
N ARG A 67 19.23 -0.90 3.04
CA ARG A 67 20.03 -1.64 4.02
C ARG A 67 20.25 -0.84 5.30
N GLU A 68 20.66 0.41 5.12
CA GLU A 68 20.97 1.33 6.19
C GLU A 68 19.71 1.76 6.94
N GLN A 69 18.62 2.05 6.22
CA GLN A 69 17.31 2.35 6.79
C GLN A 69 16.84 1.23 7.72
N GLY A 70 16.92 -0.03 7.27
CA GLY A 70 16.52 -1.17 8.11
C GLY A 70 17.41 -1.35 9.36
N ARG A 71 18.71 -1.03 9.27
CA ARG A 71 19.62 -1.06 10.42
C ARG A 71 19.28 0.05 11.42
N ARG A 72 19.18 1.29 10.95
CA ARG A 72 18.85 2.46 11.78
C ARG A 72 17.47 2.33 12.43
N ASN A 73 16.47 1.80 11.72
CA ASN A 73 15.16 1.54 12.31
C ASN A 73 15.25 0.54 13.46
N LYS A 74 16.00 -0.56 13.31
CA LYS A 74 16.22 -1.52 14.41
C LYS A 74 16.93 -0.88 15.60
N ASP A 75 17.96 -0.08 15.36
CA ASP A 75 18.71 0.62 16.40
C ASP A 75 17.86 1.69 17.10
N ALA A 76 16.98 2.37 16.37
CA ALA A 76 16.06 3.35 16.91
C ALA A 76 14.95 2.68 17.73
N TRP A 77 14.42 1.55 17.27
CA TRP A 77 13.34 0.82 17.93
C TRP A 77 13.79 0.09 19.20
N SER A 78 15.07 -0.31 19.30
CA SER A 78 15.63 -0.96 20.49
C SER A 78 15.77 -0.02 21.69
N ARG A 79 15.88 1.29 21.45
CA ARG A 79 15.94 2.32 22.51
C ARG A 79 14.53 2.61 22.99
N ARG A 80 14.32 2.82 24.30
CA ARG A 80 13.02 3.29 24.80
C ARG A 80 12.90 4.80 24.63
N LEU A 81 11.70 5.28 24.33
CA LEU A 81 11.42 6.72 24.39
C LEU A 81 11.40 7.17 25.85
N PRO A 82 11.88 8.37 26.17
CA PRO A 82 11.69 8.95 27.50
C PRO A 82 10.20 9.02 27.84
N LEU A 83 9.88 8.87 29.14
CA LEU A 83 8.51 9.05 29.61
C LEU A 83 8.01 10.44 29.24
N ARG A 84 6.76 10.53 28.77
CA ARG A 84 6.12 11.78 28.34
C ARG A 84 6.82 12.51 27.17
N CYS A 85 7.53 11.77 26.32
CA CYS A 85 8.10 12.31 25.09
C CYS A 85 7.24 11.96 23.87
N HIS A 86 6.84 12.99 23.11
CA HIS A 86 6.13 12.85 21.84
C HIS A 86 7.01 13.18 20.62
N ASP A 87 8.32 13.45 20.80
CA ASP A 87 9.27 13.58 19.69
C ASP A 87 9.64 12.20 19.11
N ILE A 88 8.72 11.68 18.29
CA ILE A 88 8.83 10.34 17.73
C ILE A 88 9.52 10.30 16.37
N ALA A 89 9.75 11.45 15.73
CA ALA A 89 10.27 11.50 14.36
C ALA A 89 11.63 10.79 14.23
N PRO A 90 12.62 10.98 15.14
CA PRO A 90 13.89 10.25 15.08
C PRO A 90 13.74 8.74 15.30
N ARG A 91 12.66 8.31 15.96
CA ARG A 91 12.37 6.88 16.17
C ARG A 91 11.70 6.23 14.95
N VAL A 92 10.75 6.93 14.34
CA VAL A 92 9.94 6.42 13.23
C VAL A 92 10.71 6.47 11.91
N ALA A 93 11.45 7.55 11.67
CA ALA A 93 12.16 7.80 10.42
C ALA A 93 13.58 8.35 10.67
N PRO A 94 14.47 7.60 11.35
CA PRO A 94 15.81 8.08 11.72
C PRO A 94 16.61 8.57 10.51
N LEU A 95 16.63 7.78 9.42
CA LEU A 95 17.37 8.15 8.20
C LEU A 95 16.87 9.47 7.59
N LEU A 96 15.57 9.76 7.69
CA LEU A 96 14.98 11.00 7.17
C LEU A 96 15.47 12.20 8.01
N CYS A 97 15.37 12.10 9.33
CA CYS A 97 15.80 13.13 10.26
C CYS A 97 17.30 13.41 10.15
N ASP A 98 18.12 12.35 10.10
CA ASP A 98 19.57 12.46 9.96
C ASP A 98 19.95 13.08 8.62
N SER A 99 19.30 12.66 7.53
CA SER A 99 19.54 13.21 6.20
C SER A 99 19.23 14.70 6.14
N ALA A 100 18.12 15.14 6.76
CA ALA A 100 17.75 16.55 6.83
C ALA A 100 18.78 17.37 7.64
N ARG A 101 19.34 16.79 8.71
CA ARG A 101 20.38 17.44 9.55
C ARG A 101 21.73 17.52 8.85
N GLU A 102 22.15 16.44 8.18
CA GLU A 102 23.48 16.32 7.56
C GLU A 102 23.55 17.02 6.18
N HIS A 103 22.49 16.94 5.38
CA HIS A 103 22.49 17.35 3.98
C HIS A 103 21.56 18.54 3.69
N GLY A 104 20.80 19.00 4.70
CA GLY A 104 19.86 20.10 4.60
C GLY A 104 18.43 19.65 4.26
N LYS A 105 17.50 20.62 4.20
CA LYS A 105 16.07 20.38 4.01
C LYS A 105 15.71 19.74 2.65
N VAL A 106 16.60 19.82 1.66
CA VAL A 106 16.42 19.14 0.38
C VAL A 106 17.60 18.18 0.21
N SER A 107 17.32 16.89 0.30
CA SER A 107 18.38 15.87 0.36
C SER A 107 18.10 14.68 -0.55
N LEU A 108 19.16 14.13 -1.12
CA LEU A 108 19.15 12.93 -1.96
C LEU A 108 19.35 11.67 -1.10
N SER A 109 18.54 10.65 -1.37
CA SER A 109 18.64 9.30 -0.82
C SER A 109 18.28 8.26 -1.90
N TRP A 110 18.41 6.97 -1.60
CA TRP A 110 18.20 5.89 -2.57
C TRP A 110 17.22 4.84 -2.08
N PHE A 111 16.16 4.62 -2.86
CA PHE A 111 15.22 3.51 -2.69
C PHE A 111 15.55 2.40 -3.69
N GLY A 112 16.44 1.48 -3.29
CA GLY A 112 17.04 0.54 -4.23
C GLY A 112 17.81 1.31 -5.32
N PRO A 113 17.60 1.02 -6.62
CA PRO A 113 18.21 1.75 -7.73
C PRO A 113 17.52 3.08 -8.07
N ILE A 114 16.45 3.46 -7.35
CA ILE A 114 15.63 4.64 -7.64
C ILE A 114 16.12 5.81 -6.75
N PRO A 115 16.56 6.94 -7.32
CA PRO A 115 16.88 8.12 -6.53
C PRO A 115 15.61 8.70 -5.90
N LYS A 116 15.71 9.11 -4.65
CA LYS A 116 14.65 9.75 -3.88
C LYS A 116 15.14 11.10 -3.38
N VAL A 117 14.48 12.17 -3.83
CA VAL A 117 14.69 13.50 -3.27
C VAL A 117 13.67 13.72 -2.16
N THR A 118 14.17 14.02 -0.96
CA THR A 118 13.36 14.39 0.20
C THR A 118 13.30 15.89 0.29
N ILE A 119 12.10 16.43 0.42
CA ILE A 119 11.83 17.87 0.59
C ILE A 119 11.19 18.06 1.96
N ALA A 120 11.96 18.62 2.89
CA ALA A 120 11.55 19.00 4.24
C ALA A 120 11.35 20.53 4.38
N ASP A 121 11.52 21.28 3.28
CA ASP A 121 11.19 22.70 3.26
C ASP A 121 9.69 22.90 3.00
N PRO A 122 8.96 23.65 3.86
CA PRO A 122 7.51 23.76 3.78
C PRO A 122 7.01 24.47 2.51
N GLU A 123 7.74 25.48 2.02
CA GLU A 123 7.33 26.20 0.81
C GLU A 123 7.49 25.32 -0.43
N LEU A 124 8.61 24.60 -0.53
CA LEU A 124 8.80 23.63 -1.61
C LEU A 124 7.82 22.46 -1.52
N ALA A 125 7.56 21.95 -0.31
CA ALA A 125 6.57 20.89 -0.11
C ALA A 125 5.18 21.34 -0.54
N LYS A 126 4.79 22.58 -0.22
CA LYS A 126 3.55 23.19 -0.69
C LYS A 126 3.53 23.29 -2.22
N SER A 127 4.62 23.76 -2.86
CA SER A 127 4.70 23.82 -4.32
C SER A 127 4.50 22.46 -4.98
N VAL A 128 5.09 21.40 -4.41
CA VAL A 128 4.95 20.02 -4.93
C VAL A 128 3.53 19.47 -4.70
N LEU A 129 2.97 19.64 -3.49
CA LEU A 129 1.67 19.07 -3.12
C LEU A 129 0.48 19.82 -3.71
N SER A 130 0.67 21.08 -4.12
CA SER A 130 -0.37 21.90 -4.77
C SER A 130 -0.26 21.95 -6.29
N ASP A 131 0.78 21.34 -6.86
CA ASP A 131 0.99 21.28 -8.30
C ASP A 131 -0.14 20.49 -8.99
N LYS A 132 -0.68 21.08 -10.06
CA LYS A 132 -1.70 20.47 -10.92
C LYS A 132 -1.20 20.24 -12.34
N SER A 133 0.08 20.53 -12.62
CA SER A 133 0.66 20.35 -13.95
C SER A 133 0.90 18.88 -14.31
N GLY A 134 0.85 17.98 -13.32
CA GLY A 134 1.07 16.55 -13.53
C GLY A 134 2.56 16.18 -13.56
N HIS A 135 3.45 17.08 -13.17
CA HIS A 135 4.89 16.80 -13.09
C HIS A 135 5.25 15.86 -11.93
N PHE A 136 4.42 15.82 -10.88
CA PHE A 136 4.60 14.96 -9.71
C PHE A 136 3.57 13.83 -9.68
N GLU A 137 3.97 12.66 -10.14
CA GLU A 137 3.20 11.42 -10.05
C GLU A 137 3.51 10.67 -8.73
N LYS A 138 2.60 9.79 -8.30
CA LYS A 138 2.84 8.89 -7.17
C LYS A 138 3.84 7.81 -7.57
N PRO A 139 4.61 7.25 -6.60
CA PRO A 139 5.51 6.14 -6.88
C PRO A 139 4.78 4.90 -7.42
N LYS A 140 5.14 4.47 -8.64
CA LYS A 140 4.51 3.33 -9.33
C LYS A 140 5.14 2.00 -8.89
N PHE A 141 4.46 1.29 -7.99
CA PHE A 141 4.80 -0.09 -7.60
C PHE A 141 3.65 -1.06 -7.95
N PRO A 142 3.37 -1.31 -9.24
CA PRO A 142 2.14 -1.95 -9.68
C PRO A 142 1.97 -3.36 -9.11
N ALA A 143 3.03 -4.15 -9.02
CA ALA A 143 2.96 -5.52 -8.49
C ALA A 143 2.71 -5.56 -6.97
N MET A 144 3.15 -4.52 -6.24
CA MET A 144 2.89 -4.38 -4.81
C MET A 144 1.45 -3.93 -4.56
N TRP A 145 1.02 -2.88 -5.26
CA TRP A 145 -0.34 -2.34 -5.12
C TRP A 145 -1.41 -3.33 -5.58
N LYS A 146 -1.14 -4.11 -6.65
CA LYS A 146 -2.03 -5.21 -7.08
C LYS A 146 -2.28 -6.25 -5.99
N LEU A 147 -1.32 -6.46 -5.10
CA LEU A 147 -1.47 -7.41 -4.00
C LEU A 147 -2.17 -6.75 -2.81
N LEU A 148 -1.80 -5.52 -2.44
CA LEU A 148 -2.33 -4.88 -1.23
C LEU A 148 -3.71 -4.23 -1.43
N ALA A 149 -3.79 -3.27 -2.34
CA ALA A 149 -4.99 -2.52 -2.72
C ALA A 149 -4.66 -1.60 -3.90
N ASN A 150 -5.31 -1.81 -5.05
CA ASN A 150 -5.11 -1.05 -6.27
C ASN A 150 -6.30 -0.14 -6.59
N GLY A 151 -6.87 0.52 -5.58
CA GLY A 151 -7.94 1.51 -5.73
C GLY A 151 -7.44 2.96 -5.74
N LEU A 152 -8.23 3.87 -5.18
CA LEU A 152 -8.01 5.32 -5.19
C LEU A 152 -6.64 5.76 -4.66
N LEU A 153 -6.07 4.97 -3.74
CA LEU A 153 -4.74 5.19 -3.18
C LEU A 153 -3.66 5.20 -4.27
N ASN A 154 -3.74 4.29 -5.24
CA ASN A 154 -2.75 4.13 -6.30
C ASN A 154 -3.17 4.78 -7.64
N HIS A 155 -4.46 5.01 -7.87
CA HIS A 155 -4.92 5.64 -9.11
C HIS A 155 -4.46 7.09 -9.27
N GLU A 156 -4.27 7.48 -10.53
CA GLU A 156 -3.90 8.83 -10.99
C GLU A 156 -4.70 9.21 -12.25
N GLY A 157 -4.62 10.48 -12.65
CA GLY A 157 -5.22 11.00 -13.87
C GLY A 157 -6.73 10.79 -13.95
N GLU A 158 -7.23 10.49 -15.15
CA GLU A 158 -8.67 10.33 -15.42
C GLU A 158 -9.31 9.20 -14.61
N LYS A 159 -8.59 8.09 -14.38
CA LYS A 159 -9.10 6.97 -13.58
C LYS A 159 -9.36 7.41 -12.14
N TRP A 160 -8.43 8.15 -11.55
CA TRP A 160 -8.61 8.72 -10.20
C TRP A 160 -9.78 9.71 -10.15
N VAL A 161 -9.90 10.60 -11.14
CA VAL A 161 -11.01 11.57 -11.22
C VAL A 161 -12.36 10.86 -11.29
N LYS A 162 -12.48 9.84 -12.15
CA LYS A 162 -13.70 9.03 -12.30
C LYS A 162 -14.07 8.34 -10.99
N HIS A 163 -13.14 7.61 -10.38
CA HIS A 163 -13.40 6.86 -9.15
C HIS A 163 -13.77 7.80 -7.99
N ARG A 164 -13.05 8.92 -7.84
CA ARG A 164 -13.33 9.90 -6.78
C ARG A 164 -14.71 10.55 -6.96
N ARG A 165 -15.11 10.85 -8.20
CA ARG A 165 -16.45 11.38 -8.49
C ARG A 165 -17.56 10.40 -8.06
N LEU A 166 -17.37 9.10 -8.30
CA LEU A 166 -18.33 8.06 -7.92
C LEU A 166 -18.41 7.86 -6.40
N LEU A 167 -17.29 8.01 -5.68
CA LEU A 167 -17.19 7.75 -4.24
C LEU A 167 -17.54 8.97 -3.37
N ASN A 168 -17.27 10.19 -3.82
CA ASN A 168 -17.49 11.43 -3.06
C ASN A 168 -18.90 11.56 -2.44
N PRO A 169 -20.00 11.16 -3.10
CA PRO A 169 -21.34 11.28 -2.51
C PRO A 169 -21.50 10.58 -1.16
N ALA A 170 -20.77 9.48 -0.91
CA ALA A 170 -20.78 8.77 0.37
C ALA A 170 -20.16 9.58 1.52
N PHE A 171 -19.35 10.58 1.20
CA PHE A 171 -18.68 11.47 2.15
C PHE A 171 -19.36 12.85 2.25
N HIS A 172 -20.57 13.00 1.71
CA HIS A 172 -21.37 14.20 1.95
C HIS A 172 -21.87 14.25 3.40
N LEU A 173 -21.98 15.45 3.96
CA LEU A 173 -22.34 15.68 5.36
C LEU A 173 -23.60 14.90 5.79
N GLU A 174 -24.65 14.91 4.97
CA GLU A 174 -25.90 14.21 5.27
C GLU A 174 -25.71 12.68 5.35
N LYS A 175 -24.81 12.10 4.55
CA LYS A 175 -24.48 10.67 4.62
C LYS A 175 -23.62 10.35 5.84
N ILE A 176 -22.68 11.22 6.19
CA ILE A 176 -21.87 11.08 7.41
C ILE A 176 -22.74 11.15 8.66
N LYS A 177 -23.73 12.04 8.72
CA LYS A 177 -24.68 12.11 9.84
C LYS A 177 -25.42 10.79 10.05
N CYS A 178 -25.76 10.07 8.98
CA CYS A 178 -26.39 8.75 9.08
C CYS A 178 -25.47 7.67 9.67
N MET A 179 -24.14 7.87 9.67
CA MET A 179 -23.16 6.94 10.23
C MET A 179 -22.94 7.15 11.74
N LEU A 180 -23.28 8.32 12.28
CA LEU A 180 -23.06 8.68 13.68
C LEU A 180 -23.66 7.68 14.69
N PRO A 181 -24.89 7.15 14.52
CA PRO A 181 -25.45 6.18 15.45
C PRO A 181 -24.62 4.90 15.55
N GLU A 182 -24.10 4.41 14.42
CA GLU A 182 -23.23 3.23 14.38
C GLU A 182 -21.87 3.52 15.01
N PHE A 183 -21.32 4.74 14.84
CA PHE A 183 -20.11 5.16 15.56
C PHE A 183 -20.33 5.15 17.08
N SER A 184 -21.46 5.70 17.55
CA SER A 184 -21.81 5.72 18.98
C SER A 184 -21.93 4.30 19.52
N ALA A 185 -22.67 3.42 18.82
CA ALA A 185 -22.86 2.04 19.22
C ALA A 185 -21.53 1.28 19.36
N CYS A 186 -20.62 1.39 18.39
CA CYS A 186 -19.30 0.77 18.48
C CYS A 186 -18.48 1.29 19.67
N CYS A 187 -18.54 2.59 19.95
CA CYS A 187 -17.84 3.20 21.10
C CYS A 187 -18.46 2.75 22.44
N GLU A 188 -19.78 2.71 22.54
CA GLU A 188 -20.51 2.26 23.73
C GLU A 188 -20.23 0.79 24.02
N GLU A 189 -20.21 -0.08 23.00
CA GLU A 189 -19.83 -1.49 23.14
C GLU A 189 -18.40 -1.63 23.66
N LEU A 190 -17.44 -0.85 23.13
CA LEU A 190 -16.06 -0.85 23.60
C LEU A 190 -15.96 -0.44 25.07
N VAL A 191 -16.57 0.70 25.42
CA VAL A 191 -16.56 1.23 26.80
C VAL A 191 -17.27 0.27 27.75
N GLY A 192 -18.35 -0.37 27.31
CA GLY A 192 -19.03 -1.43 28.05
C GLY A 192 -18.09 -2.58 28.40
N ARG A 193 -17.37 -3.12 27.40
CA ARG A 193 -16.37 -4.18 27.64
C ARG A 193 -15.27 -3.76 28.59
N TRP A 194 -14.78 -2.53 28.47
CA TRP A 194 -13.76 -2.01 29.38
C TRP A 194 -14.29 -1.83 30.81
N THR A 195 -15.53 -1.40 30.96
CA THR A 195 -16.17 -1.25 32.27
C THR A 195 -16.37 -2.61 32.94
N GLU A 196 -16.81 -3.60 32.17
CA GLU A 196 -16.95 -4.99 32.63
C GLU A 196 -15.59 -5.61 33.01
N SER A 197 -14.52 -5.34 32.24
CA SER A 197 -13.19 -5.89 32.51
C SER A 197 -12.52 -5.28 33.74
N VAL A 198 -12.83 -4.01 34.05
CA VAL A 198 -12.38 -3.34 35.28
C VAL A 198 -13.14 -3.87 36.51
N GLY A 199 -14.40 -4.28 36.34
CA GLY A 199 -15.25 -4.82 37.41
C GLY A 199 -15.57 -3.81 38.52
N SER A 200 -16.27 -4.27 39.58
CA SER A 200 -16.58 -3.46 40.77
C SER A 200 -15.41 -3.33 41.75
N SER A 201 -14.23 -3.86 41.42
CA SER A 201 -13.03 -3.77 42.26
C SER A 201 -12.43 -2.38 42.19
N GLU A 202 -12.26 -1.71 43.34
CA GLU A 202 -11.60 -0.41 43.51
C GLU A 202 -10.08 -0.45 43.21
N GLY A 203 -9.69 -0.97 42.05
CA GLY A 203 -8.30 -1.19 41.65
C GLY A 203 -7.92 -0.52 40.34
N THR A 204 -6.62 -0.30 40.17
CA THR A 204 -6.02 0.08 38.88
C THR A 204 -6.01 -1.13 37.96
N HIS A 205 -6.51 -0.97 36.73
CA HIS A 205 -6.47 -2.00 35.69
C HIS A 205 -5.47 -1.60 34.60
N GLU A 206 -4.54 -2.51 34.26
CA GLU A 206 -3.60 -2.32 33.16
C GLU A 206 -4.10 -3.09 31.93
N MET A 207 -4.18 -2.42 30.78
CA MET A 207 -4.65 -3.00 29.52
C MET A 207 -3.88 -2.44 28.34
N ASP A 208 -3.60 -3.29 27.35
CA ASP A 208 -3.07 -2.84 26.05
C ASP A 208 -4.22 -2.28 25.19
N ILE A 209 -4.22 -0.97 24.98
CA ILE A 209 -5.25 -0.27 24.21
C ILE A 209 -5.12 -0.46 22.70
N TRP A 210 -3.95 -0.86 22.19
CA TRP A 210 -3.71 -0.90 20.74
C TRP A 210 -4.61 -1.92 20.03
N PRO A 211 -4.72 -3.19 20.49
CA PRO A 211 -5.67 -4.15 19.91
C PRO A 211 -7.11 -3.67 20.00
N GLU A 212 -7.50 -3.02 21.09
CA GLU A 212 -8.87 -2.55 21.31
C GLU A 212 -9.27 -1.43 20.35
N LEU A 213 -8.40 -0.44 20.15
CA LEU A 213 -8.65 0.67 19.21
C LEU A 213 -8.59 0.22 17.75
N LYS A 214 -7.78 -0.79 17.47
CA LYS A 214 -7.74 -1.49 16.19
C LYS A 214 -9.05 -2.22 15.91
N ASN A 215 -9.58 -2.91 16.92
CA ASN A 215 -10.88 -3.56 16.85
C ASN A 215 -12.01 -2.53 16.64
N LEU A 216 -11.99 -1.42 17.38
CA LEU A 216 -12.97 -0.34 17.25
C LEU A 216 -12.98 0.26 15.83
N ALA A 217 -11.81 0.64 15.30
CA ALA A 217 -11.71 1.18 13.95
C ALA A 217 -12.23 0.18 12.91
N GLY A 218 -12.00 -1.11 13.13
CA GLY A 218 -12.49 -2.18 12.27
C GLY A 218 -13.99 -2.38 12.30
N ASP A 219 -14.58 -2.32 13.47
CA ASP A 219 -16.01 -2.41 13.64
C ASP A 219 -16.73 -1.23 13.00
N VAL A 220 -16.24 -0.03 13.29
CA VAL A 220 -16.75 1.23 12.73
C VAL A 220 -16.78 1.18 11.20
N ILE A 221 -15.68 0.85 10.53
CA ILE A 221 -15.67 0.83 9.05
C ILE A 221 -16.57 -0.30 8.50
N SER A 222 -16.62 -1.46 9.15
CA SER A 222 -17.44 -2.60 8.71
C SER A 222 -18.93 -2.26 8.74
N ARG A 223 -19.41 -1.67 9.84
CA ARG A 223 -20.82 -1.31 10.01
C ARG A 223 -21.21 -0.13 9.12
N THR A 224 -20.36 0.91 9.06
CA THR A 224 -20.74 2.19 8.43
C THR A 224 -20.46 2.31 6.94
N ALA A 225 -19.39 1.68 6.45
CA ALA A 225 -19.04 1.73 5.02
C ALA A 225 -19.54 0.51 4.26
N PHE A 226 -19.60 -0.66 4.90
CA PHE A 226 -19.89 -1.91 4.21
C PHE A 226 -21.23 -2.56 4.62
N GLY A 227 -21.83 -2.13 5.73
CA GLY A 227 -23.04 -2.75 6.27
C GLY A 227 -22.83 -4.24 6.59
N SER A 228 -21.59 -4.64 6.84
CA SER A 228 -21.18 -6.03 7.05
C SER A 228 -21.03 -6.35 8.54
N SER A 229 -20.83 -7.63 8.84
CA SER A 229 -20.51 -8.03 10.20
C SER A 229 -19.09 -7.60 10.58
N TYR A 230 -18.88 -7.30 11.86
CA TYR A 230 -17.56 -7.05 12.46
C TYR A 230 -16.53 -8.14 12.09
N LEU A 231 -16.95 -9.41 12.11
CA LEU A 231 -16.08 -10.56 11.88
C LEU A 231 -15.49 -10.57 10.47
N GLU A 232 -16.28 -10.19 9.45
CA GLU A 232 -15.81 -10.12 8.07
C GLU A 232 -14.75 -9.03 7.88
N GLY A 233 -15.01 -7.83 8.42
CA GLY A 233 -14.06 -6.72 8.33
C GLY A 233 -12.79 -6.95 9.12
N MET A 234 -12.90 -7.56 10.32
CA MET A 234 -11.74 -7.98 11.12
C MET A 234 -10.85 -8.93 10.34
N LYS A 235 -11.45 -9.93 9.70
CA LYS A 235 -10.72 -10.93 8.91
C LYS A 235 -10.03 -10.30 7.71
N ILE A 236 -10.71 -9.43 6.95
CA ILE A 236 -10.12 -8.67 5.84
C ILE A 236 -8.89 -7.89 6.32
N PHE A 237 -9.02 -7.21 7.44
CA PHE A 237 -7.96 -6.37 7.96
C PHE A 237 -6.75 -7.17 8.45
N GLN A 238 -6.96 -8.27 9.18
CA GLN A 238 -5.86 -9.15 9.60
C GLN A 238 -5.07 -9.67 8.40
N LEU A 239 -5.78 -10.06 7.34
CA LEU A 239 -5.20 -10.50 6.09
C LEU A 239 -4.41 -9.37 5.38
N GLN A 240 -4.96 -8.17 5.28
CA GLN A 240 -4.26 -7.02 4.69
C GLN A 240 -3.05 -6.57 5.51
N THR A 241 -3.12 -6.67 6.84
CA THR A 241 -1.98 -6.41 7.74
C THR A 241 -0.87 -7.43 7.51
N GLU A 242 -1.20 -8.73 7.49
CA GLU A 242 -0.25 -9.80 7.18
C GLU A 242 0.42 -9.53 5.82
N GLN A 243 -0.36 -9.09 4.84
CA GLN A 243 0.14 -8.78 3.51
C GLN A 243 1.08 -7.58 3.50
N ALA A 244 0.73 -6.50 4.19
CA ALA A 244 1.57 -5.30 4.34
C ALA A 244 2.90 -5.62 5.05
N GLU A 245 2.87 -6.40 6.13
CA GLU A 245 4.06 -6.84 6.86
C GLU A 245 5.00 -7.68 5.99
N ARG A 246 4.44 -8.61 5.20
CA ARG A 246 5.21 -9.42 4.24
C ARG A 246 5.85 -8.58 3.14
N LEU A 247 5.13 -7.57 2.64
CA LEU A 247 5.64 -6.59 1.66
C LEU A 247 6.81 -5.80 2.24
N ILE A 248 6.65 -5.24 3.43
CA ILE A 248 7.67 -4.42 4.10
C ILE A 248 8.91 -5.27 4.41
N THR A 249 8.73 -6.48 4.95
CA THR A 249 9.83 -7.38 5.31
C THR A 249 10.66 -7.81 4.09
N ASN A 250 10.01 -7.99 2.94
CA ASN A 250 10.67 -8.43 1.71
C ASN A 250 10.89 -7.31 0.69
N ILE A 251 10.75 -6.04 1.09
CA ILE A 251 10.78 -4.88 0.19
C ILE A 251 12.02 -4.89 -0.73
N ARG A 252 13.19 -5.26 -0.21
CA ARG A 252 14.45 -5.33 -0.97
C ARG A 252 14.41 -6.35 -2.11
N ARG A 253 13.75 -7.49 -1.88
CA ARG A 253 13.61 -8.55 -2.89
C ARG A 253 12.51 -8.20 -3.89
N ILE A 254 11.42 -7.59 -3.41
CA ILE A 254 10.26 -7.20 -4.22
C ILE A 254 10.61 -6.14 -5.27
N LEU A 255 11.61 -5.30 -5.01
CA LEU A 255 12.11 -4.34 -6.00
C LEU A 255 12.89 -4.99 -7.16
N ILE A 256 13.24 -6.27 -7.05
CA ILE A 256 13.83 -7.03 -8.15
C ILE A 256 12.72 -7.35 -9.16
N PRO A 257 12.83 -6.90 -10.43
CA PRO A 257 11.82 -7.18 -11.44
C PRO A 257 11.54 -8.68 -11.57
N GLY A 258 10.25 -9.06 -11.54
CA GLY A 258 9.81 -10.46 -11.65
C GLY A 258 9.85 -11.27 -10.35
N TYR A 259 10.41 -10.75 -9.25
CA TYR A 259 10.51 -11.49 -7.99
C TYR A 259 9.14 -11.94 -7.45
N LEU A 260 8.13 -11.07 -7.51
CA LEU A 260 6.78 -11.39 -7.02
C LEU A 260 6.10 -12.53 -7.80
N SER A 261 6.50 -12.76 -9.06
CA SER A 261 5.98 -13.86 -9.89
C SER A 261 6.63 -15.21 -9.56
N LEU A 262 7.71 -15.23 -8.79
CA LEU A 262 8.40 -16.48 -8.43
C LEU A 262 7.59 -17.25 -7.36
N PRO A 263 7.52 -18.59 -7.43
CA PRO A 263 6.72 -19.42 -6.52
C PRO A 263 7.40 -19.61 -5.15
N THR A 264 7.87 -18.53 -4.53
CA THR A 264 8.45 -18.56 -3.18
C THR A 264 7.36 -18.77 -2.13
N PRO A 265 7.66 -19.33 -0.94
CA PRO A 265 6.67 -19.51 0.12
C PRO A 265 5.96 -18.18 0.50
N ASN A 266 6.72 -17.08 0.53
CA ASN A 266 6.16 -15.77 0.83
C ASN A 266 5.18 -15.30 -0.27
N ASN A 267 5.57 -15.38 -1.54
CA ASN A 267 4.71 -14.94 -2.64
C ASN A 267 3.45 -15.81 -2.75
N LYS A 268 3.58 -17.14 -2.57
CA LYS A 268 2.45 -18.07 -2.51
C LYS A 268 1.46 -17.66 -1.42
N ARG A 269 1.94 -17.37 -0.20
CA ARG A 269 1.08 -16.91 0.89
C ARG A 269 0.43 -15.56 0.58
N MET A 270 1.16 -14.62 0.00
CA MET A 270 0.59 -13.33 -0.41
C MET A 270 -0.53 -13.48 -1.45
N HIS A 271 -0.38 -14.39 -2.42
CA HIS A 271 -1.42 -14.70 -3.39
C HIS A 271 -2.64 -15.36 -2.73
N GLN A 272 -2.43 -16.29 -1.80
CA GLN A 272 -3.52 -16.91 -1.02
C GLN A 272 -4.30 -15.87 -0.22
N VAL A 273 -3.59 -14.98 0.49
CA VAL A 273 -4.17 -13.89 1.28
C VAL A 273 -5.00 -12.96 0.38
N ASN A 274 -4.47 -12.54 -0.77
CA ASN A 274 -5.21 -11.73 -1.72
C ASN A 274 -6.50 -12.42 -2.20
N ASN A 275 -6.43 -13.71 -2.54
CA ASN A 275 -7.59 -14.47 -2.99
C ASN A 275 -8.65 -14.63 -1.88
N GLU A 276 -8.23 -14.81 -0.62
CA GLU A 276 -9.11 -14.90 0.54
C GLU A 276 -9.85 -13.56 0.77
N VAL A 277 -9.12 -12.44 0.72
CA VAL A 277 -9.72 -11.09 0.81
C VAL A 277 -10.71 -10.85 -0.33
N GLU A 278 -10.33 -11.18 -1.57
CA GLU A 278 -11.22 -11.04 -2.74
C GLU A 278 -12.49 -11.90 -2.60
N SER A 279 -12.37 -13.12 -2.09
CA SER A 279 -13.51 -14.00 -1.86
C SER A 279 -14.51 -13.40 -0.88
N ILE A 280 -14.02 -12.90 0.27
CA ILE A 280 -14.87 -12.25 1.28
C ILE A 280 -15.57 -11.02 0.69
N LEU A 281 -14.82 -10.16 0.00
CA LEU A 281 -15.36 -8.94 -0.61
C LEU A 281 -16.38 -9.23 -1.71
N ARG A 282 -16.15 -10.25 -2.56
CA ARG A 282 -17.14 -10.70 -3.54
C ARG A 282 -18.43 -11.19 -2.88
N GLY A 283 -18.32 -11.92 -1.77
CA GLY A 283 -19.47 -12.34 -0.97
C GLY A 283 -20.29 -11.15 -0.45
N LEU A 284 -19.62 -10.15 0.12
CA LEU A 284 -20.25 -8.91 0.61
C LEU A 284 -20.95 -8.14 -0.51
N ILE A 285 -20.26 -7.96 -1.64
CA ILE A 285 -20.80 -7.27 -2.82
C ILE A 285 -22.01 -8.01 -3.38
N ALA A 286 -21.96 -9.34 -3.48
CA ALA A 286 -23.06 -10.15 -3.98
C ALA A 286 -24.30 -10.07 -3.07
N LYS A 287 -24.10 -10.20 -1.75
CA LYS A 287 -25.17 -10.06 -0.75
C LYS A 287 -25.84 -8.70 -0.86
N LYS A 288 -25.05 -7.63 -0.99
CA LYS A 288 -25.57 -6.26 -1.08
C LYS A 288 -26.26 -5.97 -2.41
N THR A 289 -25.69 -6.46 -3.51
CA THR A 289 -26.29 -6.35 -4.85
C THR A 289 -27.67 -7.00 -4.89
N LYS A 290 -27.82 -8.14 -4.19
CA LYS A 290 -29.11 -8.83 -4.07
C LYS A 290 -30.12 -7.99 -3.27
N ALA A 291 -29.74 -7.48 -2.10
CA ALA A 291 -30.59 -6.61 -1.28
C ALA A 291 -31.11 -5.37 -2.04
N ILE A 292 -30.23 -4.71 -2.81
CA ILE A 292 -30.62 -3.56 -3.66
C ILE A 292 -31.71 -3.95 -4.67
N LYS A 293 -31.56 -5.12 -5.32
CA LYS A 293 -32.53 -5.60 -6.32
C LYS A 293 -33.88 -6.00 -5.72
N GLU A 294 -33.86 -6.45 -4.47
CA GLU A 294 -35.07 -6.82 -3.71
C GLU A 294 -35.79 -5.59 -3.13
N GLY A 295 -35.29 -4.38 -3.39
CA GLY A 295 -35.91 -3.13 -2.96
C GLY A 295 -35.67 -2.82 -1.48
N GLU A 296 -34.75 -3.52 -0.81
CA GLU A 296 -34.33 -3.13 0.53
C GLU A 296 -33.68 -1.75 0.44
N SER A 297 -34.07 -0.83 1.32
CA SER A 297 -33.35 0.43 1.45
C SER A 297 -31.94 0.07 1.92
N THR A 298 -30.96 0.12 1.01
CA THR A 298 -29.60 -0.03 1.48
C THR A 298 -29.36 1.07 2.49
N LYS A 299 -28.85 0.70 3.67
CA LYS A 299 -28.25 1.69 4.57
C LYS A 299 -27.34 2.54 3.67
N ASN A 300 -27.41 3.86 3.82
CA ASN A 300 -26.72 4.88 3.04
C ASN A 300 -25.17 4.81 3.19
N ASP A 301 -24.62 3.62 3.15
CA ASP A 301 -23.23 3.26 3.36
C ASP A 301 -22.47 3.30 2.03
N LEU A 302 -21.14 3.32 2.14
CA LEU A 302 -20.24 3.52 1.01
C LEU A 302 -20.44 2.46 -0.10
N LEU A 303 -20.53 1.18 0.28
CA LEU A 303 -20.68 0.10 -0.69
C LEU A 303 -22.05 0.15 -1.39
N GLY A 304 -23.13 0.46 -0.67
CA GLY A 304 -24.46 0.61 -1.24
C GLY A 304 -24.51 1.75 -2.26
N LEU A 305 -23.98 2.92 -1.89
CA LEU A 305 -23.92 4.08 -2.77
C LEU A 305 -23.07 3.83 -4.02
N LEU A 306 -21.93 3.14 -3.87
CA LEU A 306 -21.07 2.77 -4.99
C LEU A 306 -21.77 1.80 -5.95
N LEU A 307 -22.46 0.79 -5.43
CA LEU A 307 -23.21 -0.17 -6.24
C LEU A 307 -24.42 0.47 -6.93
N GLU A 308 -25.19 1.30 -6.22
CA GLU A 308 -26.30 2.04 -6.82
C GLU A 308 -25.84 2.99 -7.92
N SER A 309 -24.74 3.72 -7.70
CA SER A 309 -24.17 4.61 -8.72
C SER A 309 -23.74 3.83 -9.95
N ASN A 310 -23.18 2.62 -9.79
CA ASN A 310 -22.82 1.76 -10.91
C ASN A 310 -24.07 1.25 -11.66
N MET A 311 -25.12 0.85 -10.94
CA MET A 311 -26.36 0.35 -11.55
C MET A 311 -27.10 1.42 -12.36
N ARG A 312 -27.19 2.66 -11.86
CA ARG A 312 -27.84 3.79 -12.56
C ARG A 312 -27.18 4.19 -13.88
N HIS A 313 -25.94 3.76 -14.10
CA HIS A 313 -25.16 4.02 -15.32
C HIS A 313 -24.96 2.75 -16.17
N THR A 314 -25.89 1.81 -16.08
CA THR A 314 -25.94 0.64 -16.96
C THR A 314 -27.06 0.87 -17.97
N ASP A 315 -26.72 1.16 -19.22
CA ASP A 315 -27.72 1.36 -20.29
C ASP A 315 -28.38 0.01 -20.66
N ASP A 316 -29.56 0.03 -21.31
CA ASP A 316 -30.36 -1.15 -21.71
C ASP A 316 -29.57 -2.18 -22.58
N ASN A 317 -28.42 -1.78 -23.12
CA ASN A 317 -27.49 -2.64 -23.87
C ASN A 317 -26.41 -3.32 -23.01
N GLY A 318 -26.45 -3.18 -21.67
CA GLY A 318 -25.50 -3.82 -20.75
C GLY A 318 -24.07 -3.26 -20.79
N GLN A 319 -23.81 -2.21 -21.56
CA GLN A 319 -22.55 -1.48 -21.55
C GLN A 319 -22.62 -0.31 -20.56
N SER A 320 -21.83 -0.40 -19.50
CA SER A 320 -21.71 0.68 -18.53
C SER A 320 -20.73 1.73 -19.07
N SER A 321 -21.26 2.79 -19.68
CA SER A 321 -20.44 3.89 -20.21
C SER A 321 -19.79 4.73 -19.09
N MET A 322 -20.37 4.73 -17.87
CA MET A 322 -19.89 5.56 -16.75
C MET A 322 -19.62 4.80 -15.43
N GLY A 323 -20.10 3.57 -15.24
CA GLY A 323 -19.88 2.77 -14.03
C GLY A 323 -18.45 2.20 -13.88
N MET A 324 -18.17 1.67 -12.70
CA MET A 324 -16.91 1.01 -12.32
C MET A 324 -17.05 -0.53 -12.44
N PRO A 325 -16.11 -1.24 -13.08
CA PRO A 325 -16.18 -2.70 -13.15
C PRO A 325 -16.08 -3.32 -11.76
N ILE A 326 -16.64 -4.51 -11.58
CA ILE A 326 -16.71 -5.17 -10.27
C ILE A 326 -15.32 -5.39 -9.64
N GLU A 327 -14.31 -5.63 -10.47
CA GLU A 327 -12.92 -5.77 -10.02
C GLU A 327 -12.38 -4.46 -9.42
N ASP A 328 -12.69 -3.32 -10.04
CA ASP A 328 -12.30 -2.02 -9.50
C ASP A 328 -13.08 -1.72 -8.20
N VAL A 329 -14.36 -2.14 -8.09
CA VAL A 329 -15.13 -2.03 -6.84
C VAL A 329 -14.47 -2.81 -5.71
N ILE A 330 -13.98 -4.02 -5.98
CA ILE A 330 -13.25 -4.85 -4.99
C ILE A 330 -11.96 -4.13 -4.56
N GLU A 331 -11.20 -3.57 -5.49
CA GLU A 331 -9.97 -2.84 -5.19
C GLU A 331 -10.22 -1.56 -4.38
N GLU A 332 -11.35 -0.87 -4.62
CA GLU A 332 -11.77 0.25 -3.76
C GLU A 332 -12.15 -0.24 -2.37
N CYS A 333 -12.88 -1.35 -2.24
CA CYS A 333 -13.21 -1.93 -0.94
C CYS A 333 -11.95 -2.29 -0.14
N LYS A 334 -10.96 -2.96 -0.77
CA LYS A 334 -9.64 -3.22 -0.17
C LYS A 334 -8.99 -1.93 0.31
N THR A 335 -9.05 -0.87 -0.49
CA THR A 335 -8.47 0.44 -0.16
C THR A 335 -9.13 1.06 1.07
N PHE A 336 -10.46 1.07 1.15
CA PHE A 336 -11.19 1.68 2.25
C PHE A 336 -11.05 0.92 3.57
N TYR A 337 -11.07 -0.43 3.54
CA TYR A 337 -10.78 -1.23 4.73
C TYR A 337 -9.38 -0.95 5.27
N PHE A 338 -8.37 -0.99 4.40
CA PHE A 338 -6.99 -0.78 4.79
C PHE A 338 -6.76 0.65 5.32
N ALA A 339 -7.16 1.66 4.55
CA ALA A 339 -6.93 3.06 4.89
C ALA A 339 -7.74 3.49 6.11
N GLY A 340 -9.02 3.13 6.18
CA GLY A 340 -9.93 3.53 7.25
C GLY A 340 -9.57 2.93 8.60
N MET A 341 -9.04 1.70 8.63
CA MET A 341 -8.77 0.99 9.87
C MET A 341 -7.37 1.29 10.44
N GLU A 342 -6.32 1.15 9.63
CA GLU A 342 -4.95 1.31 10.09
C GLU A 342 -4.69 2.76 10.56
N THR A 343 -5.10 3.75 9.77
CA THR A 343 -4.82 5.16 10.11
C THR A 343 -5.60 5.63 11.32
N THR A 344 -6.88 5.25 11.44
CA THR A 344 -7.74 5.64 12.57
C THR A 344 -7.30 4.98 13.87
N SER A 345 -6.94 3.69 13.85
CA SER A 345 -6.44 2.99 15.04
C SER A 345 -5.12 3.58 15.55
N VAL A 346 -4.19 3.92 14.63
CA VAL A 346 -2.94 4.64 14.97
C VAL A 346 -3.25 5.99 15.60
N LEU A 347 -4.14 6.78 14.99
CA LEU A 347 -4.53 8.11 15.45
C LEU A 347 -5.13 8.05 16.86
N LEU A 348 -6.10 7.16 17.10
CA LEU A 348 -6.73 7.00 18.40
C LEU A 348 -5.72 6.57 19.47
N THR A 349 -4.82 5.64 19.14
CA THR A 349 -3.79 5.20 20.09
C THR A 349 -2.87 6.35 20.48
N TRP A 350 -2.35 7.10 19.51
CA TRP A 350 -1.50 8.25 19.80
C TRP A 350 -2.26 9.34 20.54
N THR A 351 -3.56 9.51 20.28
CA THR A 351 -4.42 10.43 21.02
C THR A 351 -4.47 10.04 22.50
N MET A 352 -4.74 8.76 22.82
CA MET A 352 -4.74 8.26 24.20
C MET A 352 -3.37 8.42 24.87
N ILE A 353 -2.28 8.13 24.14
CA ILE A 353 -0.91 8.32 24.63
C ILE A 353 -0.67 9.79 24.97
N VAL A 354 -0.99 10.73 24.09
CA VAL A 354 -0.76 12.17 24.30
C VAL A 354 -1.66 12.71 25.43
N LEU A 355 -2.92 12.29 25.50
CA LEU A 355 -3.81 12.65 26.63
C LEU A 355 -3.25 12.16 27.97
N SER A 356 -2.68 10.96 28.02
CA SER A 356 -2.03 10.44 29.24
C SER A 356 -0.79 11.24 29.66
N MET A 357 -0.12 11.90 28.72
CA MET A 357 1.02 12.78 28.99
C MET A 357 0.57 14.17 29.48
N HIS A 358 -0.66 14.57 29.17
CA HIS A 358 -1.21 15.90 29.40
C HIS A 358 -2.58 15.87 30.10
N PRO A 359 -2.68 15.38 31.35
CA PRO A 359 -3.96 15.13 32.04
C PRO A 359 -4.78 16.38 32.40
N LYS A 360 -4.30 17.59 32.07
CA LYS A 360 -5.00 18.87 32.32
C LYS A 360 -5.64 19.47 31.06
N TRP A 361 -5.37 18.87 29.89
CA TRP A 361 -6.07 19.23 28.65
C TRP A 361 -7.51 18.72 28.74
#